data_AF-A0A6V8P629-F1
#
_entry.id   AF-A0A6V8P629-F1
#
_cell.length_a   1.000
_cell.length_b   1.000
_cell.length_c   1.000
_cell.angle_alpha   90.00
_cell.angle_beta   90.00
_cell.angle_gamma   90.00
#
_symmetry.space_group_name_H-M   'P 1'
#
loop_
_entity.id
_entity.type
_entity.pdbx_description
1 polymer ?
#
loop_
_entity_poly.entity_id
_entity_poly.type
_entity_poly.pdbx_seq_one_letter_code
_entity_poly.pdbx_strand_id
1 'polypeptide(L)'
;CLKLNQKVCCETFRIKNNDLENQMVKIAFYYNLSNLIITLGEEGVLVYHKKKLYRSYCEKKIHPLNPIGAGDALLGTLIYHLSLGQPFLEACKKAVAASISNTTIFEGGRINFPVYNDLLKYTFLEKIA
;
A
#
# COMPACT_ATOMS: atom_id res chain seq x y z
N CYS A 1 -7.88 6.89 8.14
CA CYS A 1 -7.34 5.80 7.28
C CYS A 1 -6.36 5.02 8.14
N LEU A 2 -6.50 3.69 8.22
CA LEU A 2 -5.55 2.85 8.95
C LEU A 2 -4.62 2.15 7.95
N LYS A 3 -3.31 2.11 8.23
CA LYS A 3 -2.34 1.36 7.44
C LYS A 3 -1.56 0.42 8.35
N LEU A 4 -1.52 -0.86 7.98
CA LEU A 4 -0.75 -1.89 8.67
C LEU A 4 0.06 -2.67 7.65
N ASN A 5 1.12 -3.34 8.08
CA ASN A 5 1.67 -4.43 7.28
C ASN A 5 0.92 -5.74 7.61
N GLN A 6 1.03 -6.74 6.74
CA GLN A 6 0.37 -8.03 6.90
C GLN A 6 0.63 -8.69 8.26
N LYS A 7 1.89 -8.72 8.71
CA LYS A 7 2.27 -9.30 10.01
C LYS A 7 1.57 -8.60 11.17
N VAL A 8 1.64 -7.28 11.24
CA VAL A 8 1.01 -6.47 12.29
C VAL A 8 -0.50 -6.62 12.27
N CYS A 9 -1.12 -6.70 11.09
CA CYS A 9 -2.56 -6.96 10.97
C CYS A 9 -2.93 -8.32 11.57
N CYS A 10 -2.23 -9.38 11.18
CA CYS A 10 -2.47 -10.73 11.67
C CYS A 10 -2.27 -10.85 13.19
N GLU A 11 -1.21 -10.24 13.74
CA GLU A 11 -0.92 -10.25 15.17
C GLU A 11 -1.95 -9.45 15.97
N THR A 12 -2.30 -8.25 15.51
CA THR A 12 -3.24 -7.33 16.20
C THR A 12 -4.64 -7.93 16.27
N PHE A 13 -5.13 -8.48 15.16
CA PHE A 13 -6.50 -8.99 15.07
C PHE A 13 -6.62 -10.50 15.27
N ARG A 14 -5.50 -11.18 15.55
CA ARG A 14 -5.43 -12.65 15.74
C ARG A 14 -6.05 -13.42 14.57
N ILE A 15 -5.80 -12.96 13.35
CA ILE A 15 -6.33 -13.57 12.12
C ILE A 15 -5.27 -14.43 11.42
N LYS A 16 -5.73 -15.49 10.74
CA LYS A 16 -4.88 -16.33 9.89
C LYS A 16 -4.74 -15.70 8.50
N ASN A 17 -3.59 -15.94 7.87
CA ASN A 17 -3.22 -15.26 6.63
C ASN A 17 -4.04 -15.70 5.40
N ASN A 18 -4.57 -16.92 5.40
CA ASN A 18 -5.29 -17.52 4.27
C ASN A 18 -6.67 -16.89 3.98
N ASP A 19 -7.12 -15.95 4.81
CA ASP A 19 -8.45 -15.30 4.68
C ASP A 19 -8.33 -13.76 4.78
N LEU A 20 -7.15 -13.19 4.52
CA LEU A 20 -6.84 -11.79 4.82
C LEU A 20 -7.82 -10.78 4.21
N GLU A 21 -8.30 -11.00 2.99
CA GLU A 21 -9.26 -10.13 2.31
C GLU A 21 -10.62 -10.08 3.03
N ASN A 22 -11.21 -11.24 3.35
CA ASN A 22 -12.48 -11.30 4.07
C ASN A 22 -12.32 -10.75 5.50
N GLN A 23 -11.19 -11.02 6.15
CA GLN A 23 -10.89 -10.49 7.48
C GLN A 23 -10.72 -8.97 7.44
N MET A 24 -10.09 -8.41 6.40
CA MET A 24 -9.96 -6.97 6.20
C MET A 24 -11.33 -6.28 6.12
N VAL A 25 -12.30 -6.89 5.43
CA VAL A 25 -13.69 -6.37 5.38
C VAL A 25 -14.34 -6.41 6.76
N LYS A 26 -14.19 -7.51 7.50
CA LYS A 26 -14.73 -7.64 8.87
C LYS A 26 -14.13 -6.62 9.82
N ILE A 27 -12.81 -6.43 9.77
CA ILE A 27 -12.07 -5.43 10.55
C ILE A 27 -12.58 -4.03 10.22
N ALA A 28 -12.65 -3.69 8.92
CA ALA A 28 -13.12 -2.37 8.50
C ALA A 28 -14.57 -2.11 8.94
N PHE A 29 -15.44 -3.12 8.88
CA PHE A 29 -16.81 -3.01 9.36
C PHE A 29 -16.87 -2.82 10.88
N TYR A 30 -16.19 -3.69 11.64
CA TYR A 30 -16.21 -3.68 13.11
C TYR A 30 -15.70 -2.34 13.69
N TYR A 31 -14.65 -1.78 13.11
CA TYR A 31 -14.05 -0.51 13.55
C TYR A 31 -14.58 0.72 12.78
N ASN A 32 -15.62 0.56 11.95
CA ASN A 32 -16.21 1.63 11.15
C ASN A 32 -15.17 2.43 10.31
N LEU A 33 -14.22 1.71 9.70
CA LEU A 33 -13.16 2.31 8.90
C LEU A 33 -13.65 2.56 7.47
N SER A 34 -13.60 3.81 7.02
CA SER A 34 -13.84 4.14 5.60
C SER A 34 -12.71 3.68 4.68
N ASN A 35 -11.50 3.63 5.22
CA ASN A 35 -10.26 3.33 4.50
C ASN A 35 -9.32 2.49 5.38
N LEU A 36 -8.90 1.33 4.87
CA LEU A 36 -7.89 0.46 5.48
C LEU A 36 -6.92 0.01 4.38
N ILE A 37 -5.62 0.03 4.67
CA ILE A 37 -4.55 -0.42 3.77
C ILE A 37 -3.73 -1.48 4.49
N ILE A 38 -3.48 -2.61 3.83
CA ILE A 38 -2.57 -3.65 4.32
C ILE A 38 -1.46 -3.84 3.28
N THR A 39 -0.21 -3.60 3.69
CA THR A 39 0.95 -3.82 2.81
C THR A 39 1.39 -5.28 2.83
N LEU A 40 1.65 -5.83 1.64
CA LEU A 40 1.98 -7.25 1.40
C LEU A 40 3.45 -7.45 0.94
N GLY A 41 4.32 -6.47 1.16
CA GLY A 41 5.71 -6.54 0.69
C GLY A 41 5.78 -6.41 -0.83
N GLU A 42 6.42 -7.37 -1.50
CA GLU A 42 6.57 -7.40 -2.97
C GLU A 42 5.24 -7.53 -3.72
N GLU A 43 4.23 -8.10 -3.07
CA GLU A 43 2.89 -8.32 -3.62
C GLU A 43 2.02 -7.05 -3.67
N GLY A 44 2.56 -5.91 -3.22
CA GLY A 44 1.89 -4.61 -3.22
C GLY A 44 1.04 -4.35 -1.98
N VAL A 45 -0.19 -3.88 -2.18
CA VAL A 45 -1.12 -3.52 -1.09
C VAL A 45 -2.56 -3.98 -1.36
N LEU A 46 -3.23 -4.40 -0.30
CA LEU A 46 -4.69 -4.50 -0.25
C LEU A 46 -5.27 -3.19 0.27
N VAL A 47 -6.35 -2.74 -0.37
CA VAL A 47 -7.03 -1.48 -0.05
C VAL A 47 -8.52 -1.73 0.11
N TYR A 48 -9.03 -1.42 1.29
CA TYR A 48 -10.47 -1.29 1.53
C TYR A 48 -10.81 0.19 1.40
N HIS A 49 -11.71 0.51 0.48
CA HIS A 49 -12.19 1.87 0.27
C HIS A 49 -13.69 1.84 0.03
N LYS A 50 -14.46 2.56 0.87
CA LYS A 50 -15.92 2.72 0.70
C LYS A 50 -16.64 1.38 0.43
N LYS A 51 -16.38 0.37 1.27
CA LYS A 51 -16.99 -0.98 1.22
C LYS A 51 -16.60 -1.83 0.00
N LYS A 52 -15.51 -1.50 -0.69
CA LYS A 52 -14.96 -2.27 -1.80
C LYS A 52 -13.51 -2.63 -1.53
N LEU A 53 -13.08 -3.78 -2.01
CA LEU A 53 -11.69 -4.22 -1.95
C LEU A 53 -10.99 -4.00 -3.27
N TYR A 54 -9.75 -3.56 -3.17
CA TYR A 54 -8.86 -3.31 -4.29
C TYR A 54 -7.48 -3.88 -3.98
N ARG A 55 -6.74 -4.18 -5.04
CA ARG A 55 -5.32 -4.49 -5.00
C ARG A 55 -4.55 -3.46 -5.79
N SER A 56 -3.43 -2.99 -5.27
CA SER A 56 -2.47 -2.20 -6.04
C SER A 56 -1.09 -2.83 -5.96
N TYR A 57 -0.48 -3.05 -7.12
CA TYR A 57 0.75 -3.79 -7.30
C TYR A 57 1.56 -3.22 -8.47
N CYS A 58 2.84 -3.59 -8.56
CA CYS A 58 3.70 -3.21 -9.67
C CYS A 58 4.17 -4.48 -10.40
N GLU A 59 3.94 -4.55 -11.71
CA GLU A 59 4.36 -5.71 -12.53
C GLU A 59 5.86 -5.71 -12.82
N LYS A 60 6.50 -4.54 -12.74
CA LYS A 60 7.94 -4.43 -12.94
C LYS A 60 8.67 -5.00 -11.73
N LYS A 61 9.43 -6.08 -11.94
CA LYS A 61 10.33 -6.66 -10.94
C LYS A 61 11.46 -5.69 -10.62
N ILE A 62 11.69 -5.49 -9.32
CA ILE A 62 12.75 -4.66 -8.77
C ILE A 62 13.54 -5.49 -7.76
N HIS A 63 14.86 -5.37 -7.79
CA HIS A 63 15.73 -5.96 -6.78
C HIS A 63 15.91 -4.95 -5.64
N PRO A 64 15.30 -5.17 -4.45
CA PRO A 64 15.39 -4.23 -3.35
C PRO A 64 16.81 -4.20 -2.78
N LEU A 65 17.33 -2.99 -2.56
CA LEU A 65 18.56 -2.73 -1.83
C LEU A 65 18.29 -2.61 -0.32
N ASN A 66 17.31 -1.80 0.09
CA ASN A 66 16.94 -1.62 1.50
C ASN A 66 15.42 -1.36 1.68
N PRO A 67 14.65 -2.27 2.31
CA PRO A 67 13.21 -2.06 2.51
C PRO A 67 12.86 -1.07 3.65
N ILE A 68 13.83 -0.63 4.45
CA ILE A 68 13.60 0.29 5.58
C ILE A 68 12.96 1.59 5.06
N GLY A 69 11.90 2.02 5.72
CA GLY A 69 11.17 3.24 5.37
C GLY A 69 10.22 3.11 4.17
N ALA A 70 10.10 1.93 3.53
CA ALA A 70 9.15 1.75 2.42
C ALA A 70 7.70 2.01 2.86
N GLY A 71 7.36 1.59 4.08
CA GLY A 71 6.06 1.87 4.70
C GLY A 71 5.80 3.35 4.99
N ASP A 72 6.85 4.11 5.28
CA ASP A 72 6.77 5.56 5.54
C ASP A 72 6.71 6.34 4.23
N ALA A 73 7.49 5.93 3.22
CA ALA A 73 7.40 6.45 1.86
C ALA A 73 5.99 6.25 1.27
N LEU A 74 5.37 5.10 1.52
CA LEU A 74 3.99 4.83 1.15
C LEU A 74 3.03 5.82 1.82
N LEU A 75 3.11 5.94 3.15
CA LEU A 75 2.21 6.81 3.91
C LEU A 75 2.40 8.29 3.56
N GLY A 76 3.65 8.75 3.45
CA GLY A 76 3.99 10.12 3.07
C GLY A 76 3.47 10.47 1.68
N THR A 77 3.65 9.58 0.70
CA THR A 77 3.14 9.77 -0.67
C THR A 77 1.61 9.78 -0.71
N LEU A 78 0.97 8.88 0.04
CA LEU A 78 -0.49 8.85 0.15
C LEU A 78 -1.02 10.18 0.71
N ILE A 79 -0.48 10.63 1.84
CA ILE A 79 -0.90 11.90 2.48
C ILE A 79 -0.62 13.08 1.55
N TYR A 80 0.53 13.12 0.90
CA TYR A 80 0.88 14.17 -0.07
C TYR A 80 -0.17 14.28 -1.18
N HIS A 81 -0.50 13.19 -1.86
CA HIS A 81 -1.47 13.24 -2.97
C HIS A 81 -2.89 13.53 -2.49
N LEU A 82 -3.29 13.04 -1.32
CA LEU A 82 -4.57 13.39 -0.71
C LEU A 82 -4.65 14.89 -0.36
N SER A 83 -3.54 15.48 0.11
CA SER A 83 -3.47 16.92 0.41
C SER A 83 -3.65 17.79 -0.84
N LEU A 84 -3.31 17.24 -2.01
CA LEU A 84 -3.53 17.85 -3.32
C LEU A 84 -4.94 17.59 -3.88
N GLY A 85 -5.86 17.01 -3.10
CA GLY A 85 -7.22 16.71 -3.52
C GLY A 85 -7.34 15.52 -4.49
N GLN A 86 -6.31 14.69 -4.63
CA GLN A 86 -6.37 13.55 -5.54
C GLN A 86 -7.26 12.42 -4.98
N PRO A 87 -7.93 11.63 -5.85
CA PRO A 87 -8.73 10.50 -5.41
C PRO A 87 -7.91 9.49 -4.59
N PHE A 88 -8.51 8.94 -3.54
CA PHE A 88 -7.82 8.03 -2.61
C PHE A 88 -7.19 6.81 -3.30
N LEU A 89 -7.90 6.18 -4.24
CA LEU A 89 -7.39 5.02 -4.97
C LEU A 89 -6.19 5.39 -5.86
N GLU A 90 -6.26 6.52 -6.57
CA GLU A 90 -5.12 7.02 -7.35
C GLU A 90 -3.92 7.37 -6.47
N ALA A 91 -4.18 7.93 -5.27
CA ALA A 91 -3.13 8.18 -4.29
C ALA A 91 -2.50 6.87 -3.78
N CYS A 92 -3.29 5.82 -3.54
CA CYS A 92 -2.76 4.49 -3.19
C CYS A 92 -1.88 3.90 -4.29
N LYS A 93 -2.30 3.99 -5.55
CA LYS A 93 -1.51 3.56 -6.71
C LYS A 93 -0.15 4.25 -6.74
N LYS A 94 -0.13 5.57 -6.57
CA LYS A 94 1.13 6.34 -6.50
C LYS A 94 1.96 5.97 -5.28
N ALA A 95 1.32 5.73 -4.14
CA ALA A 95 2.01 5.34 -2.91
C ALA A 95 2.72 3.98 -3.02
N VAL A 96 2.18 3.03 -3.80
CA VAL A 96 2.87 1.76 -4.10
C VAL A 96 4.15 1.99 -4.89
N ALA A 97 4.11 2.77 -5.97
CA ALA A 97 5.30 3.09 -6.76
C ALA A 97 6.37 3.78 -5.91
N ALA A 98 5.97 4.69 -5.01
CA ALA A 98 6.89 5.38 -4.12
C ALA A 98 7.52 4.43 -3.10
N SER A 99 6.71 3.55 -2.49
CA SER A 99 7.17 2.50 -1.57
C SER A 99 8.23 1.61 -2.20
N ILE A 100 8.04 1.20 -3.46
CA ILE A 100 9.01 0.39 -4.20
C ILE A 100 10.24 1.22 -4.56
N SER A 101 10.08 2.48 -4.98
CA SER A 101 11.23 3.34 -5.30
C SER A 101 12.17 3.54 -4.11
N ASN A 102 11.61 3.62 -2.88
CA ASN A 102 12.38 3.69 -1.65
C ASN A 102 13.26 2.45 -1.46
N THR A 103 12.82 1.27 -1.89
CA THR A 103 13.64 0.07 -1.70
C THR A 103 14.87 0.04 -2.58
N THR A 104 14.96 0.91 -3.60
CA THR A 104 16.07 0.95 -4.57
C THR A 104 17.27 1.79 -4.13
N ILE A 105 17.17 2.44 -2.97
CA ILE A 105 18.21 3.30 -2.39
C ILE A 105 18.69 2.73 -1.06
N PHE A 106 19.88 3.13 -0.62
CA PHE A 106 20.44 2.63 0.63
C PHE A 106 19.80 3.30 1.85
N GLU A 107 19.45 4.58 1.75
CA GLU A 107 18.80 5.33 2.81
C GLU A 107 17.30 5.04 2.89
N GLY A 108 16.77 4.85 4.10
CA GLY A 108 15.33 4.66 4.29
C GLY A 108 14.54 5.98 4.34
N GLY A 109 13.29 5.94 3.89
CA GLY A 109 12.35 7.07 3.97
C GLY A 109 12.51 8.10 2.86
N ARG A 110 13.13 7.74 1.73
CA ARG A 110 13.39 8.64 0.60
C ARG A 110 12.87 8.04 -0.71
N ILE A 111 12.43 8.90 -1.62
CA ILE A 111 11.91 8.52 -2.93
C ILE A 111 12.97 8.80 -4.00
N ASN A 112 13.29 7.78 -4.79
CA ASN A 112 14.08 7.93 -6.01
C ASN A 112 13.13 8.33 -7.16
N PHE A 113 12.99 9.64 -7.40
CA PHE A 113 12.02 10.18 -8.37
C PHE A 113 12.14 9.61 -9.79
N PRO A 114 13.34 9.46 -10.39
CA PRO A 114 13.49 8.77 -11.67
C PRO A 114 12.88 7.36 -11.68
N VAL A 115 13.17 6.55 -10.65
CA VAL A 115 12.64 5.18 -10.51
C VAL A 115 11.13 5.22 -10.25
N TYR A 116 10.67 6.09 -9.36
CA TYR A 116 9.25 6.29 -9.07
C TYR A 116 8.43 6.59 -10.33
N ASN A 117 8.88 7.56 -11.14
CA ASN A 117 8.19 7.95 -12.38
C ASN A 117 8.13 6.81 -13.39
N ASP A 118 9.16 5.96 -13.43
CA ASP A 118 9.15 4.78 -14.28
C ASP A 118 8.21 3.70 -13.75
N LEU A 119 8.24 3.42 -12.45
CA LEU A 119 7.38 2.44 -11.79
C LEU A 119 5.89 2.77 -11.91
N LEU A 120 5.52 4.05 -11.95
CA LEU A 120 4.12 4.46 -12.13
C LEU A 120 3.47 3.88 -13.39
N LYS A 121 4.25 3.64 -14.45
CA LYS A 121 3.78 3.07 -15.72
C LYS A 121 3.38 1.59 -15.59
N TYR A 122 3.96 0.90 -14.62
CA TYR A 122 3.79 -0.53 -14.35
C TYR A 122 3.06 -0.79 -13.04
N THR A 123 2.60 0.26 -12.37
CA THR A 123 1.82 0.15 -11.14
C THR A 123 0.35 0.21 -11.49
N PHE A 124 -0.43 -0.76 -11.02
CA PHE A 124 -1.84 -0.91 -11.34
C PHE A 124 -2.69 -0.87 -10.08
N LEU A 125 -3.99 -0.64 -10.27
CA LEU A 125 -5.00 -0.74 -9.24
C LEU A 125 -6.22 -1.43 -9.83
N GLU A 126 -6.64 -2.53 -9.21
CA GLU A 126 -7.76 -3.35 -9.65
C GLU A 126 -8.74 -3.57 -8.50
N LYS A 127 -10.03 -3.67 -8.83
CA LYS A 127 -11.07 -4.05 -7.86
C LYS A 127 -11.11 -5.57 -7.78
N ILE A 128 -11.07 -6.13 -6.57
CA ILE A 128 -11.05 -7.58 -6.35
C ILE A 128 -12.32 -8.10 -5.66
N ALA A 129 -13.07 -7.25 -4.95
CA ALA A 129 -14.42 -7.55 -4.42
C ALA A 129 -15.27 -6.29 -4.28
#